data_AF-M6EZZ9-F1
#
_entry.id   AF-M6EZZ9-F1
#
_cell.length_a   1.000
_cell.length_b   1.000
_cell.length_c   1.000
_cell.angle_alpha   90.00
_cell.angle_beta   90.00
_cell.angle_gamma   90.00
#
_symmetry.space_group_name_H-M   'P 1'
#
loop_
_entity.id
_entity.type
_entity.pdbx_description
1 polymer ?
#
loop_
_entity_poly.entity_id
_entity_poly.type
_entity_poly.pdbx_seq_one_letter_code
_entity_poly.pdbx_strand_id
1 'polypeptide(L)'
;MKPSFHLFAFFILYLPIQYQIGSKGIGGFVLVGILFCSPILFWRQKIISPRFFILYWTLLVFAEGIFYTKTALDSLFLGDLDYTAQLRMILPGNFFQTQYYGPDENANFLSHHMTPGILLLAPFPILFGSELGFGIGIFFFASATIPLLYYYLRKCSTSKELSLCATLLWSGSSSFYRLNHSLHFEVLVPFLFLCLLIGIQKQKTWILLSTLCLFLGIKEDLAIYLSALSFVLIFVENKRKKEWIFIFSICVFYYFIIFPFLNKLAGNSAERNWKDYWGQNPFFSILNYIQNPEYVLRYWKGIRDLSLEWGFWNLTGGWILFPFLGLYSVFKLSIHPWVRDLYSYYVYPLIPFLILFLKTGTSWIQNYIYNSKRKFLYTFSKDQKLLLVFMITFSVSIYRNSKETEYPIVFEPKPNQVEELKTILKQIPSNGSVSAGFHLSPFISLKNSVYPIRENREWKEWILIDRRYNSPYLSSEKILERIDSDVQIGKLRWIQKTEHFGLLRLNSGAKTSK
;
A
#
# COMPACT_ATOMS: atom_id res chain seq x y z
N MET A 1 -34.24 -10.68 -12.96
CA MET A 1 -33.89 -10.22 -11.60
C MET A 1 -32.39 -10.06 -11.58
N LYS A 2 -31.86 -8.93 -11.10
CA LYS A 2 -30.45 -8.60 -11.35
C LYS A 2 -29.49 -9.49 -10.52
N PRO A 3 -28.34 -9.89 -11.08
CA PRO A 3 -27.38 -10.82 -10.45
C PRO A 3 -26.86 -10.38 -9.07
N SER A 4 -26.66 -9.07 -8.87
CA SER A 4 -26.15 -8.53 -7.60
C SER A 4 -27.04 -8.82 -6.40
N PHE A 5 -28.32 -9.14 -6.63
CA PHE A 5 -29.26 -9.51 -5.55
C PHE A 5 -29.02 -10.93 -5.06
N HIS A 6 -28.75 -11.86 -5.98
CA HIS A 6 -28.46 -13.25 -5.65
C HIS A 6 -27.15 -13.41 -4.87
N LEU A 7 -26.28 -12.40 -4.88
CA LEU A 7 -24.99 -12.40 -4.18
C LEU A 7 -24.95 -11.42 -3.00
N PHE A 8 -26.09 -10.93 -2.52
CA PHE A 8 -26.12 -9.94 -1.43
C PHE A 8 -25.40 -10.43 -0.17
N ALA A 9 -25.78 -11.61 0.35
CA ALA A 9 -25.19 -12.17 1.56
C ALA A 9 -23.69 -12.39 1.39
N PHE A 10 -23.27 -12.90 0.23
CA PHE A 10 -21.86 -13.00 -0.13
C PHE A 10 -21.13 -11.65 -0.05
N PHE A 11 -21.63 -10.59 -0.70
CA PHE A 11 -20.96 -9.29 -0.69
C PHE A 11 -20.98 -8.58 0.67
N ILE A 12 -21.95 -8.86 1.54
CA ILE A 12 -21.94 -8.34 2.92
C ILE A 12 -20.93 -9.08 3.78
N LEU A 13 -20.87 -10.41 3.68
CA LEU A 13 -20.04 -11.23 4.58
C LEU A 13 -18.60 -11.39 4.10
N TYR A 14 -18.30 -11.07 2.84
CA TYR A 14 -16.98 -11.28 2.23
C TYR A 14 -15.84 -10.65 3.04
N LEU A 15 -15.87 -9.32 3.21
CA LEU A 15 -14.81 -8.61 3.91
C LEU A 15 -14.76 -8.93 5.41
N PRO A 16 -15.88 -8.97 6.17
CA PRO A 16 -15.84 -9.38 7.57
C PRO A 16 -15.18 -10.75 7.79
N ILE A 17 -15.51 -11.75 6.96
CA ILE A 17 -14.88 -13.07 7.03
C ILE A 17 -13.40 -12.99 6.68
N GLN A 18 -13.06 -12.30 5.59
CA GLN A 18 -11.67 -12.14 5.18
C GLN A 18 -10.81 -11.45 6.25
N TYR A 19 -11.36 -10.47 6.98
CA TYR A 19 -10.64 -9.76 8.04
C TYR A 19 -10.53 -10.56 9.34
N GLN A 20 -11.60 -11.26 9.75
CA GLN A 20 -11.61 -11.95 11.05
C GLN A 20 -10.84 -13.26 11.05
N ILE A 21 -11.02 -14.07 10.00
CA ILE A 21 -10.47 -15.43 9.95
C ILE A 21 -9.56 -15.66 8.76
N GLY A 22 -9.35 -14.64 7.93
CA GLY A 22 -8.62 -14.78 6.67
C GLY A 22 -9.41 -15.55 5.63
N SER A 23 -8.84 -15.61 4.42
CA SER A 23 -9.33 -16.53 3.40
C SER A 23 -8.73 -17.93 3.56
N LYS A 24 -7.69 -18.10 4.40
CA LYS A 24 -7.00 -19.37 4.61
C LYS A 24 -7.87 -20.35 5.41
N GLY A 25 -7.75 -21.64 5.11
CA GLY A 25 -8.46 -22.70 5.83
C GLY A 25 -9.98 -22.55 5.75
N ILE A 26 -10.65 -22.53 6.90
CA ILE A 26 -12.12 -22.53 7.00
C ILE A 26 -12.75 -21.28 6.36
N GLY A 27 -12.10 -20.11 6.44
CA GLY A 27 -12.65 -18.86 5.91
C GLY A 27 -12.93 -18.92 4.41
N GLY A 28 -12.02 -19.47 3.62
CA GLY A 28 -12.22 -19.67 2.18
C GLY A 28 -13.37 -20.63 1.86
N PHE A 29 -13.47 -21.74 2.58
CA PHE A 29 -14.59 -22.69 2.43
C PHE A 29 -15.93 -22.06 2.78
N VAL A 30 -15.99 -21.27 3.84
CA VAL A 30 -17.19 -20.53 4.25
C VAL A 30 -17.59 -19.52 3.17
N LEU A 31 -16.64 -18.75 2.63
CA LEU A 31 -16.91 -17.79 1.55
C LEU A 31 -17.43 -18.46 0.28
N VAL A 32 -16.83 -19.59 -0.13
CA VAL A 32 -17.32 -20.39 -1.27
C VAL A 32 -18.72 -20.93 -0.97
N GLY A 33 -18.96 -21.49 0.21
CA GLY A 33 -20.28 -21.97 0.62
C GLY A 33 -21.34 -20.87 0.55
N ILE A 34 -21.05 -19.68 1.10
CA ILE A 34 -21.94 -18.53 1.02
C ILE A 34 -22.16 -18.10 -0.44
N LEU A 35 -21.12 -18.07 -1.27
CA LEU A 35 -21.22 -17.69 -2.69
C LEU A 35 -22.21 -18.60 -3.45
N PHE A 36 -22.15 -19.92 -3.24
CA PHE A 36 -23.03 -20.88 -3.92
C PHE A 36 -24.43 -20.98 -3.29
N CYS A 37 -24.56 -20.76 -1.98
CA CYS A 37 -25.86 -20.78 -1.30
C CYS A 37 -26.65 -19.48 -1.44
N SER A 38 -25.98 -18.34 -1.64
CA SER A 38 -26.64 -17.02 -1.70
C SER A 38 -27.74 -16.93 -2.77
N PRO A 39 -27.56 -17.44 -4.00
CA PRO A 39 -28.61 -17.39 -5.02
C PRO A 39 -29.88 -18.17 -4.66
N ILE A 40 -29.74 -19.25 -3.89
CA ILE A 40 -30.81 -20.15 -3.46
C ILE A 40 -31.56 -19.55 -2.26
N LEU A 41 -30.81 -19.15 -1.22
CA LEU A 41 -31.38 -18.69 0.05
C LEU A 41 -32.02 -17.30 -0.05
N PHE A 42 -31.57 -16.46 -0.97
CA PHE A 42 -31.96 -15.04 -1.03
C PHE A 42 -32.66 -14.63 -2.34
N TRP A 43 -33.31 -15.58 -3.03
CA TRP A 43 -34.04 -15.34 -4.29
C TRP A 43 -35.09 -14.22 -4.19
N ARG A 44 -35.67 -13.96 -3.00
CA ARG A 44 -36.80 -13.02 -2.79
C ARG A 44 -36.44 -11.68 -2.12
N GLN A 45 -35.19 -11.22 -2.16
CA GLN A 45 -34.82 -9.95 -1.53
C GLN A 45 -35.26 -8.69 -2.30
N LYS A 46 -35.50 -7.60 -1.56
CA LYS A 46 -35.76 -6.25 -2.11
C LYS A 46 -34.57 -5.74 -2.92
N ILE A 47 -34.85 -4.85 -3.88
CA ILE A 47 -33.85 -4.23 -4.77
C ILE A 47 -32.88 -3.36 -3.95
N ILE A 48 -31.65 -3.83 -3.75
CA ILE A 48 -30.57 -3.07 -3.10
C ILE A 48 -29.70 -2.36 -4.15
N SER A 49 -29.57 -1.05 -4.03
CA SER A 49 -28.79 -0.24 -4.96
C SER A 49 -27.30 -0.59 -4.90
N PRO A 50 -26.55 -0.63 -6.02
CA PRO A 50 -25.09 -0.73 -6.01
C PRO A 50 -24.41 0.31 -5.11
N ARG A 51 -25.03 1.49 -4.95
CA ARG A 51 -24.53 2.54 -4.04
C ARG A 51 -24.42 2.07 -2.59
N PHE A 52 -25.32 1.20 -2.14
CA PHE A 52 -25.27 0.63 -0.80
C PHE A 52 -24.01 -0.22 -0.61
N PHE A 53 -23.71 -1.13 -1.54
CA PHE A 53 -22.51 -1.96 -1.45
C PHE A 53 -21.23 -1.13 -1.52
N ILE A 54 -21.17 -0.14 -2.41
CA ILE A 54 -20.03 0.77 -2.50
C ILE A 54 -19.83 1.50 -1.16
N LEU A 55 -20.89 2.06 -0.58
CA LEU A 55 -20.81 2.73 0.72
C LEU A 55 -20.39 1.76 1.83
N TYR A 56 -21.00 0.58 1.89
CA TYR A 56 -20.69 -0.46 2.88
C TYR A 56 -19.21 -0.86 2.84
N TRP A 57 -18.68 -1.21 1.66
CA TRP A 57 -17.28 -1.61 1.51
C TRP A 57 -16.32 -0.44 1.77
N THR A 58 -16.68 0.78 1.38
CA THR A 58 -15.88 1.98 1.68
C THR A 58 -15.75 2.19 3.18
N LEU A 59 -16.87 2.18 3.90
CA LEU A 59 -16.89 2.37 5.35
C LEU A 59 -16.19 1.22 6.08
N LEU A 60 -16.37 -0.02 5.63
CA LEU A 60 -15.75 -1.18 6.26
C LEU A 60 -14.23 -1.14 6.09
N VAL A 61 -13.70 -0.88 4.89
CA VAL A 61 -12.25 -0.73 4.64
C VAL A 61 -11.67 0.43 5.46
N PHE A 62 -12.39 1.54 5.56
CA PHE A 62 -11.93 2.68 6.35
C PHE A 62 -11.90 2.36 7.86
N ALA A 63 -12.99 1.79 8.39
CA ALA A 63 -13.10 1.44 9.81
C ALA A 63 -12.08 0.36 10.20
N GLU A 64 -11.97 -0.69 9.39
CA GLU A 64 -10.99 -1.76 9.58
C GLU A 64 -9.57 -1.20 9.65
N GLY A 65 -9.22 -0.27 8.75
CA GLY A 65 -7.93 0.40 8.78
C GLY A 65 -7.59 1.17 10.06
N ILE A 66 -8.59 1.80 10.67
CA ILE A 66 -8.44 2.47 11.98
C ILE A 66 -8.14 1.43 13.06
N PHE A 67 -8.90 0.33 13.09
CA PHE A 67 -8.69 -0.75 14.05
C PHE A 67 -7.33 -1.44 13.82
N TYR A 68 -6.95 -1.69 12.58
CA TYR A 68 -5.66 -2.26 12.21
C TYR A 68 -4.52 -1.37 12.69
N THR A 69 -4.56 -0.07 12.38
CA THR A 69 -3.52 0.89 12.81
C THR A 69 -3.43 0.96 14.34
N LYS A 70 -4.57 0.97 15.04
CA LYS A 70 -4.60 0.95 16.52
C LYS A 70 -4.03 -0.34 17.09
N THR A 71 -4.37 -1.48 16.52
CA THR A 71 -3.90 -2.79 16.96
C THR A 71 -2.39 -2.93 16.72
N ALA A 72 -1.89 -2.46 15.58
CA ALA A 72 -0.47 -2.39 15.26
C ALA A 72 0.28 -1.46 16.23
N LEU A 73 -0.29 -0.29 16.56
CA LEU A 73 0.24 0.62 17.58
C LEU A 73 0.32 -0.08 18.93
N ASP A 74 -0.77 -0.70 19.39
CA ASP A 74 -0.86 -1.34 20.70
C ASP A 74 0.04 -2.58 20.83
N SER A 75 0.48 -3.12 19.70
CA SER A 75 1.44 -4.22 19.63
C SER A 75 2.89 -3.74 19.53
N LEU A 76 3.11 -2.42 19.56
CA LEU A 76 4.41 -1.78 19.34
C LEU A 76 5.02 -2.11 17.96
N PHE A 77 4.19 -2.37 16.96
CA PHE A 77 4.64 -2.85 15.65
C PHE A 77 4.81 -1.74 14.60
N LEU A 78 4.22 -0.56 14.81
CA LEU A 78 4.30 0.54 13.82
C LEU A 78 5.73 0.98 13.50
N GLY A 79 6.69 0.79 14.41
CA GLY A 79 8.10 1.10 14.16
C GLY A 79 8.71 0.28 13.03
N ASP A 80 8.27 -0.97 12.86
CA ASP A 80 8.79 -1.91 11.86
C ASP A 80 8.18 -1.72 10.47
N LEU A 81 7.13 -0.90 10.35
CA LEU A 81 6.43 -0.58 9.10
C LEU A 81 6.89 0.75 8.46
N ASP A 82 8.07 1.25 8.84
CA ASP A 82 8.58 2.59 8.47
C ASP A 82 7.59 3.74 8.74
N TYR A 83 6.54 3.48 9.51
CA TYR A 83 5.41 4.37 9.74
C TYR A 83 5.89 5.69 10.32
N THR A 84 6.76 5.61 11.34
CA THR A 84 7.19 6.80 12.06
C THR A 84 8.14 7.66 11.24
N ALA A 85 9.00 7.02 10.45
CA ALA A 85 9.87 7.74 9.55
C ALA A 85 9.04 8.57 8.56
N GLN A 86 8.03 7.95 7.92
CA GLN A 86 7.09 8.58 6.99
C GLN A 86 6.19 9.65 7.63
N LEU A 87 5.73 9.40 8.86
CA LEU A 87 4.95 10.37 9.64
C LEU A 87 5.78 11.63 9.96
N ARG A 88 7.01 11.45 10.45
CA ARG A 88 7.81 12.56 11.00
C ARG A 88 8.34 13.50 9.91
N MET A 89 8.52 13.01 8.68
CA MET A 89 8.98 13.83 7.54
C MET A 89 7.91 14.77 6.96
N ILE A 90 6.62 14.51 7.18
CA ILE A 90 5.51 15.28 6.58
C ILE A 90 4.89 16.31 7.53
N LEU A 91 5.46 16.47 8.73
CA LEU A 91 4.95 17.38 9.75
C LEU A 91 5.63 18.75 9.67
N PRO A 92 4.95 19.81 10.12
CA PRO A 92 5.44 21.18 10.04
C PRO A 92 6.74 21.38 10.83
N GLY A 93 7.68 22.10 10.20
CA GLY A 93 9.07 22.25 10.61
C GLY A 93 9.93 22.28 9.34
N ASN A 94 10.82 21.30 9.18
CA ASN A 94 11.57 21.09 7.94
C ASN A 94 10.98 19.90 7.18
N PHE A 95 10.09 20.17 6.22
CA PHE A 95 9.52 19.11 5.38
C PHE A 95 10.61 18.25 4.76
N PHE A 96 10.35 16.94 4.72
CA PHE A 96 11.24 15.92 4.19
C PHE A 96 12.54 15.70 4.95
N GLN A 97 12.87 16.50 5.97
CA GLN A 97 13.97 16.17 6.86
C GLN A 97 13.54 15.12 7.87
N THR A 98 14.43 14.17 8.13
CA THR A 98 14.14 13.05 9.01
C THR A 98 15.39 12.55 9.70
N GLN A 99 15.21 12.13 10.95
CA GLN A 99 16.27 11.52 11.75
C GLN A 99 16.44 10.03 11.47
N TYR A 100 15.54 9.45 10.67
CA TYR A 100 15.40 8.00 10.50
C TYR A 100 16.21 7.43 9.34
N TYR A 101 16.58 8.26 8.36
CA TYR A 101 17.38 7.86 7.22
C TYR A 101 18.75 8.55 7.28
N GLY A 102 19.75 7.96 6.62
CA GLY A 102 21.10 8.52 6.52
C GLY A 102 22.05 8.18 7.68
N PRO A 103 23.36 8.33 7.44
CA PRO A 103 24.36 8.32 8.49
C PRO A 103 24.21 9.56 9.39
N ASP A 104 23.99 10.72 8.76
CA ASP A 104 23.78 12.00 9.43
C ASP A 104 22.33 12.12 9.96
N GLU A 105 22.18 12.58 11.19
CA GLU A 105 20.90 13.03 11.73
C GLU A 105 20.46 14.27 10.93
N ASN A 106 19.22 14.31 10.42
CA ASN A 106 18.65 15.30 9.48
C ASN A 106 18.88 15.04 7.98
N ALA A 107 18.86 13.78 7.53
CA ALA A 107 18.87 13.50 6.09
C ALA A 107 17.61 14.03 5.40
N ASN A 108 17.77 14.49 4.16
CA ASN A 108 16.65 14.84 3.29
C ASN A 108 16.07 13.57 2.67
N PHE A 109 14.84 13.22 3.03
CA PHE A 109 14.16 12.06 2.48
C PHE A 109 14.00 12.13 0.97
N LEU A 110 13.89 13.33 0.38
CA LEU A 110 13.79 13.48 -1.08
C LEU A 110 15.06 13.05 -1.82
N SER A 111 16.21 12.97 -1.14
CA SER A 111 17.43 12.39 -1.74
C SER A 111 17.40 10.87 -1.73
N HIS A 112 16.55 10.27 -0.91
CA HIS A 112 16.36 8.82 -0.83
C HIS A 112 15.17 8.32 -1.66
N HIS A 113 14.04 9.01 -1.58
CA HIS A 113 12.84 8.78 -2.38
C HIS A 113 12.31 10.12 -2.87
N MET A 114 12.21 10.32 -4.19
CA MET A 114 11.64 11.56 -4.72
C MET A 114 10.12 11.51 -4.62
N THR A 115 9.60 11.79 -3.42
CA THR A 115 8.19 11.60 -3.06
C THR A 115 7.54 12.84 -2.43
N PRO A 116 7.53 14.01 -3.09
CA PRO A 116 6.83 15.18 -2.55
C PRO A 116 5.30 14.98 -2.38
N GLY A 117 4.71 14.02 -3.12
CA GLY A 117 3.29 13.69 -3.08
C GLY A 117 2.82 13.09 -1.75
N ILE A 118 3.72 12.59 -0.91
CA ILE A 118 3.41 12.12 0.44
C ILE A 118 2.73 13.20 1.30
N LEU A 119 2.94 14.49 0.98
CA LEU A 119 2.30 15.61 1.69
C LEU A 119 0.77 15.60 1.60
N LEU A 120 0.17 14.84 0.68
CA LEU A 120 -1.28 14.59 0.67
C LEU A 120 -1.76 13.89 1.96
N LEU A 121 -0.87 13.20 2.67
CA LEU A 121 -1.16 12.55 3.95
C LEU A 121 -0.95 13.48 5.16
N ALA A 122 -0.30 14.64 5.00
CA ALA A 122 0.04 15.54 6.11
C ALA A 122 -1.17 16.05 6.93
N PRO A 123 -2.36 16.33 6.34
CA PRO A 123 -3.51 16.76 7.12
C PRO A 123 -3.93 15.78 8.21
N PHE A 124 -3.74 14.47 8.02
CA PHE A 124 -4.26 13.47 8.94
C PHE A 124 -3.46 13.39 10.27
N PRO A 125 -2.12 13.30 10.27
CA PRO A 125 -1.33 13.48 11.48
C PRO A 125 -1.55 14.79 12.23
N ILE A 126 -1.81 15.88 11.50
CA ILE A 126 -2.09 17.20 12.11
C ILE A 126 -3.42 17.16 12.87
N LEU A 127 -4.44 16.51 12.30
CA LEU A 127 -5.78 16.42 12.89
C LEU A 127 -5.93 15.33 13.96
N PHE A 128 -5.25 14.20 13.78
CA PHE A 128 -5.45 12.98 14.59
C PHE A 128 -4.22 12.56 15.42
N GLY A 129 -3.12 13.29 15.33
CA GLY A 129 -1.90 13.05 16.10
C GLY A 129 -0.97 11.97 15.50
N SER A 130 0.16 11.73 16.19
CA SER A 130 1.20 10.79 15.75
C SER A 130 0.77 9.33 15.77
N GLU A 131 0.00 8.96 16.79
CA GLU A 131 -0.35 7.57 17.09
C GLU A 131 -1.09 6.91 15.92
N LEU A 132 -2.08 7.60 15.34
CA LEU A 132 -2.98 7.00 14.35
C LEU A 132 -3.12 7.82 13.06
N GLY A 133 -2.74 9.10 13.07
CA GLY A 133 -3.13 10.01 12.00
C GLY A 133 -2.60 9.62 10.63
N PHE A 134 -1.36 9.15 10.52
CA PHE A 134 -0.83 8.73 9.22
C PHE A 134 -1.56 7.49 8.69
N GLY A 135 -1.84 6.50 9.54
CA GLY A 135 -2.62 5.32 9.17
C GLY A 135 -4.05 5.65 8.75
N ILE A 136 -4.71 6.58 9.45
CA ILE A 136 -6.03 7.09 9.05
C ILE A 136 -5.97 7.69 7.63
N GLY A 137 -4.93 8.47 7.32
CA GLY A 137 -4.73 9.03 5.98
C GLY A 137 -4.59 7.95 4.91
N ILE A 138 -3.81 6.91 5.18
CA ILE A 138 -3.62 5.78 4.25
C ILE A 138 -4.94 5.08 3.94
N PHE A 139 -5.70 4.72 4.97
CA PHE A 139 -6.97 4.04 4.79
C PHE A 139 -8.09 4.95 4.26
N PHE A 140 -8.00 6.26 4.46
CA PHE A 140 -8.85 7.22 3.78
C PHE A 140 -8.65 7.15 2.26
N PHE A 141 -7.42 7.21 1.76
CA PHE A 141 -7.16 7.13 0.31
C PHE A 141 -7.43 5.74 -0.27
N ALA A 142 -7.15 4.68 0.48
CA ALA A 142 -7.53 3.32 0.11
C ALA A 142 -9.06 3.22 -0.07
N SER A 143 -9.84 3.58 0.95
CA SER A 143 -11.30 3.52 0.90
C SER A 143 -11.89 4.43 -0.19
N ALA A 144 -11.35 5.64 -0.39
CA ALA A 144 -11.77 6.56 -1.43
C ALA A 144 -11.58 6.01 -2.86
N THR A 145 -10.68 5.06 -3.06
CA THR A 145 -10.47 4.36 -4.34
C THR A 145 -11.73 3.59 -4.77
N ILE A 146 -12.50 3.04 -3.82
CA ILE A 146 -13.67 2.18 -4.08
C ILE A 146 -14.78 2.95 -4.83
N PRO A 147 -15.35 4.04 -4.28
CA PRO A 147 -16.39 4.80 -4.98
C PRO A 147 -15.85 5.46 -6.26
N LEU A 148 -14.57 5.84 -6.28
CA LEU A 148 -13.94 6.46 -7.44
C LEU A 148 -13.79 5.48 -8.61
N LEU A 149 -13.38 4.23 -8.33
CA LEU A 149 -13.30 3.16 -9.33
C LEU A 149 -14.68 2.84 -9.90
N TYR A 150 -15.68 2.69 -9.03
CA TYR A 150 -17.06 2.48 -9.48
C TYR A 150 -17.51 3.64 -10.39
N TYR A 151 -17.27 4.88 -9.97
CA TYR A 151 -17.59 6.06 -10.77
C TYR A 151 -16.91 6.05 -12.15
N TYR A 152 -15.60 5.78 -12.18
CA TYR A 152 -14.83 5.68 -13.42
C TYR A 152 -15.41 4.63 -14.37
N LEU A 153 -15.63 3.40 -13.90
CA LEU A 153 -16.19 2.31 -14.72
C LEU A 153 -17.59 2.65 -15.25
N ARG A 154 -18.41 3.31 -14.42
CA ARG A 154 -19.74 3.80 -14.83
C ARG A 154 -19.67 4.84 -15.94
N LYS A 155 -18.63 5.68 -15.96
CA LYS A 155 -18.38 6.63 -17.05
C LYS A 155 -17.85 5.95 -18.30
N CYS A 156 -17.20 4.80 -18.19
CA CYS A 156 -16.78 3.96 -19.32
C CYS A 156 -17.92 3.15 -19.96
N SER A 157 -19.18 3.55 -19.77
CA SER A 157 -20.38 2.90 -20.34
C SER A 157 -20.54 1.42 -19.96
N THR A 158 -19.99 1.01 -18.81
CA THR A 158 -20.18 -0.33 -18.24
C THR A 158 -21.53 -0.41 -17.49
N SER A 159 -22.15 -1.58 -17.44
CA SER A 159 -23.39 -1.86 -16.69
C SER A 159 -23.20 -1.67 -15.18
N LYS A 160 -24.29 -1.50 -14.42
CA LYS A 160 -24.17 -1.16 -12.98
C LYS A 160 -23.60 -2.35 -12.22
N GLU A 161 -24.01 -3.53 -12.65
CA GLU A 161 -23.69 -4.83 -12.09
C GLU A 161 -22.23 -5.20 -12.36
N LEU A 162 -21.74 -5.00 -13.58
CA LEU A 162 -20.34 -5.24 -13.93
C LEU A 162 -19.41 -4.23 -13.25
N SER A 163 -19.78 -2.94 -13.22
CA SER A 163 -18.99 -1.94 -12.48
C SER A 163 -18.92 -2.28 -10.99
N LEU A 164 -20.04 -2.69 -10.38
CA LEU A 164 -20.04 -3.13 -8.98
C LEU A 164 -19.12 -4.33 -8.78
N CYS A 165 -19.28 -5.39 -9.57
CA CYS A 165 -18.47 -6.60 -9.47
C CYS A 165 -16.97 -6.30 -9.60
N ALA A 166 -16.57 -5.49 -10.58
CA ALA A 166 -15.18 -5.08 -10.77
C ALA A 166 -14.62 -4.34 -9.55
N THR A 167 -15.40 -3.42 -8.99
CA THR A 167 -15.01 -2.65 -7.80
C THR A 167 -14.91 -3.52 -6.56
N LEU A 168 -15.82 -4.48 -6.37
CA LEU A 168 -15.74 -5.43 -5.25
C LEU A 168 -14.58 -6.43 -5.42
N LEU A 169 -14.30 -6.85 -6.66
CA LEU A 169 -13.12 -7.67 -6.98
C LEU A 169 -11.82 -6.94 -6.65
N TRP A 170 -11.70 -5.66 -7.02
CA TRP A 170 -10.58 -4.80 -6.61
C TRP A 170 -10.43 -4.75 -5.09
N SER A 171 -11.52 -4.42 -4.40
CA SER A 171 -11.52 -4.18 -2.97
C SER A 171 -11.29 -5.46 -2.16
N GLY A 172 -11.64 -6.62 -2.72
CA GLY A 172 -11.44 -7.94 -2.12
C GLY A 172 -10.15 -8.64 -2.57
N SER A 173 -9.34 -7.99 -3.41
CA SER A 173 -8.07 -8.54 -3.88
C SER A 173 -7.03 -8.47 -2.76
N SER A 174 -6.17 -9.49 -2.69
CA SER A 174 -5.04 -9.47 -1.76
C SER A 174 -4.12 -8.28 -2.05
N SER A 175 -3.91 -7.90 -3.31
CA SER A 175 -2.99 -6.85 -3.73
C SER A 175 -3.41 -5.49 -3.19
N PHE A 176 -4.72 -5.20 -3.20
CA PHE A 176 -5.25 -4.00 -2.57
C PHE A 176 -5.06 -4.02 -1.05
N TYR A 177 -5.28 -5.18 -0.42
CA TYR A 177 -5.06 -5.39 1.01
C TYR A 177 -3.57 -5.23 1.40
N ARG A 178 -2.63 -5.76 0.61
CA ARG A 178 -1.19 -5.61 0.89
C ARG A 178 -0.76 -4.16 0.85
N LEU A 179 -1.26 -3.44 -0.17
CA LEU A 179 -0.90 -2.06 -0.40
C LEU A 179 -1.33 -1.16 0.77
N ASN A 180 -2.57 -1.29 1.28
CA ASN A 180 -3.04 -0.44 2.37
C ASN A 180 -2.52 -0.89 3.76
N HIS A 181 -2.33 -2.19 4.01
CA HIS A 181 -1.85 -2.70 5.31
C HIS A 181 -0.35 -2.56 5.51
N SER A 182 0.38 -2.28 4.43
CA SER A 182 1.79 -1.89 4.50
C SER A 182 2.02 -0.59 5.28
N LEU A 183 1.00 0.28 5.39
CA LEU A 183 1.12 1.63 5.93
C LEU A 183 2.17 2.49 5.20
N HIS A 184 2.30 2.30 3.89
CA HIS A 184 3.16 3.11 3.03
C HIS A 184 2.37 4.08 2.12
N PHE A 185 3.02 5.19 1.74
CA PHE A 185 2.43 6.27 0.94
C PHE A 185 2.06 5.87 -0.49
N GLU A 186 2.55 4.74 -1.00
CA GLU A 186 2.20 4.18 -2.31
C GLU A 186 0.70 3.85 -2.44
N VAL A 187 -0.05 3.80 -1.33
CA VAL A 187 -1.52 3.75 -1.33
C VAL A 187 -2.17 4.89 -2.12
N LEU A 188 -1.47 6.01 -2.33
CA LEU A 188 -1.93 7.14 -3.13
C LEU A 188 -2.01 6.82 -4.63
N VAL A 189 -1.25 5.83 -5.11
CA VAL A 189 -1.18 5.43 -6.54
C VAL A 189 -2.55 5.09 -7.13
N PRO A 190 -3.35 4.16 -6.57
CA PRO A 190 -4.66 3.85 -7.13
C PRO A 190 -5.62 5.04 -7.16
N PHE A 191 -5.63 5.86 -6.10
CA PHE A 191 -6.51 7.03 -6.01
C PHE A 191 -6.15 8.08 -7.07
N LEU A 192 -4.88 8.47 -7.15
CA LEU A 192 -4.43 9.47 -8.13
C LEU A 192 -4.52 8.93 -9.55
N PHE A 193 -4.21 7.66 -9.80
CA PHE A 193 -4.36 7.11 -11.15
C PHE A 193 -5.83 7.12 -11.61
N LEU A 194 -6.79 6.83 -10.74
CA LEU A 194 -8.21 6.96 -11.08
C LEU A 194 -8.63 8.41 -11.34
N CYS A 195 -8.16 9.36 -10.53
CA CYS A 195 -8.40 10.79 -10.77
C CYS A 195 -7.83 11.22 -12.14
N LEU A 196 -6.65 10.71 -12.53
CA LEU A 196 -6.02 10.96 -13.82
C LEU A 196 -6.91 10.44 -14.96
N LEU A 197 -7.34 9.17 -14.87
CA LEU A 197 -8.24 8.55 -15.83
C LEU A 197 -9.57 9.31 -15.97
N ILE A 198 -10.13 9.79 -14.85
CA ILE A 198 -11.35 10.62 -14.85
C ILE A 198 -11.10 11.98 -15.52
N GLY A 199 -9.94 12.59 -15.28
CA GLY A 199 -9.50 13.84 -15.94
C GLY A 199 -9.45 13.68 -17.46
N ILE A 200 -8.83 12.61 -17.95
CA ILE A 200 -8.78 12.23 -19.38
C ILE A 200 -10.20 12.04 -19.92
N GLN A 201 -11.01 11.22 -19.23
CA GLN A 201 -12.34 10.87 -19.70
C GLN A 201 -13.28 12.07 -19.82
N LYS A 202 -13.23 12.97 -18.83
CA LYS A 202 -14.02 14.20 -18.79
C LYS A 202 -13.42 15.34 -19.62
N GLN A 203 -12.22 15.19 -20.17
CA GLN A 203 -11.49 16.24 -20.88
C GLN A 203 -11.33 17.50 -20.01
N LYS A 204 -11.01 17.31 -18.73
CA LYS A 204 -10.79 18.39 -17.78
C LYS A 204 -9.31 18.54 -17.54
N THR A 205 -8.68 19.42 -18.30
CA THR A 205 -7.22 19.65 -18.28
C THR A 205 -6.70 19.98 -16.89
N TRP A 206 -7.42 20.76 -16.09
CA TRP A 206 -6.98 21.09 -14.73
C TRP A 206 -6.90 19.84 -13.82
N ILE A 207 -7.86 18.89 -13.93
CA ILE A 207 -7.83 17.62 -13.18
C ILE A 207 -6.66 16.77 -13.68
N LEU A 208 -6.49 16.70 -15.00
CA LEU A 208 -5.41 15.96 -15.63
C LEU A 208 -4.04 16.46 -15.13
N LEU A 209 -3.79 17.77 -15.20
CA LEU A 209 -2.52 18.39 -14.82
C LEU A 209 -2.24 18.26 -13.33
N SER A 210 -3.22 18.60 -12.47
CA SER A 210 -3.03 18.52 -11.02
C SER A 210 -2.78 17.09 -10.58
N THR A 211 -3.53 16.14 -11.11
CA THR A 211 -3.39 14.73 -10.74
C THR A 211 -2.11 14.12 -11.29
N LEU A 212 -1.71 14.45 -12.53
CA LEU A 212 -0.46 13.96 -13.11
C LEU A 212 0.75 14.47 -12.31
N CYS A 213 0.74 15.74 -11.92
CA CYS A 213 1.78 16.32 -11.06
C CYS A 213 1.88 15.58 -9.72
N LEU A 214 0.75 15.39 -9.02
CA LEU A 214 0.72 14.67 -7.74
C LEU A 214 1.11 13.19 -7.90
N PHE A 215 0.69 12.54 -8.99
CA PHE A 215 1.00 11.13 -9.26
C PHE A 215 2.50 10.91 -9.48
N LEU A 216 3.14 11.74 -10.31
CA LEU A 216 4.59 11.71 -10.51
C LEU A 216 5.36 12.10 -9.24
N GLY A 217 4.72 12.86 -8.34
CA GLY A 217 5.25 13.17 -7.03
C GLY A 217 5.19 12.02 -6.01
N ILE A 218 4.55 10.88 -6.29
CA ILE A 218 4.54 9.75 -5.34
C ILE A 218 5.90 9.02 -5.37
N LYS A 219 6.43 8.70 -6.55
CA LYS A 219 7.74 8.07 -6.75
C LYS A 219 8.31 8.37 -8.11
N GLU A 220 9.64 8.44 -8.20
CA GLU A 220 10.38 8.71 -9.42
C GLU A 220 10.13 7.70 -10.55
N ASP A 221 10.02 6.41 -10.22
CA ASP A 221 9.91 5.33 -11.19
C ASP A 221 8.49 5.13 -11.75
N LEU A 222 7.47 5.70 -11.11
CA LEU A 222 6.11 5.77 -11.64
C LEU A 222 6.06 6.46 -13.01
N ALA A 223 6.98 7.40 -13.27
CA ALA A 223 7.12 8.04 -14.58
C ALA A 223 7.45 7.01 -15.67
N ILE A 224 8.34 6.05 -15.38
CA ILE A 224 8.70 4.98 -16.32
C ILE A 224 7.47 4.12 -16.59
N TYR A 225 6.79 3.64 -15.55
CA TYR A 225 5.65 2.73 -15.69
C TYR A 225 4.48 3.39 -16.43
N LEU A 226 4.17 4.64 -16.08
CA LEU A 226 3.11 5.41 -16.74
C LEU A 226 3.49 5.76 -18.18
N SER A 227 4.77 6.01 -18.50
CA SER A 227 5.21 6.22 -19.88
C SER A 227 5.01 4.97 -20.74
N ALA A 228 5.41 3.79 -20.26
CA ALA A 228 5.24 2.53 -20.96
C ALA A 228 3.76 2.21 -21.21
N LEU A 229 2.92 2.44 -20.19
CA LEU A 229 1.48 2.27 -20.31
C LEU A 229 0.87 3.27 -21.30
N SER A 230 1.22 4.56 -21.19
CA SER A 230 0.73 5.62 -22.06
C SER A 230 1.10 5.37 -23.52
N PHE A 231 2.33 4.90 -23.78
CA PHE A 231 2.78 4.54 -25.11
C PHE A 231 1.85 3.53 -25.78
N VAL A 232 1.46 2.47 -25.08
CA VAL A 232 0.49 1.50 -25.62
C VAL A 232 -0.90 2.12 -25.80
N LEU A 233 -1.34 2.94 -24.85
CA LEU A 233 -2.67 3.57 -24.91
C LEU A 233 -2.82 4.60 -26.04
N ILE A 234 -1.72 5.19 -26.53
CA ILE A 234 -1.71 6.03 -27.75
C ILE A 234 -2.28 5.27 -28.97
N PHE A 235 -2.01 3.96 -29.05
CA PHE A 235 -2.45 3.11 -30.17
C PHE A 235 -3.78 2.39 -29.89
N VAL A 236 -4.06 2.07 -28.62
CA VAL A 236 -5.26 1.33 -28.23
C VAL A 236 -6.48 2.27 -28.07
N GLU A 237 -6.29 3.48 -27.54
CA GLU A 237 -7.38 4.42 -27.25
C GLU A 237 -7.38 5.63 -28.21
N ASN A 238 -7.68 5.39 -29.49
CA ASN A 238 -7.68 6.44 -30.53
C ASN A 238 -8.48 7.70 -30.17
N LYS A 239 -9.57 7.57 -29.40
CA LYS A 239 -10.42 8.71 -28.96
C LYS A 239 -9.72 9.67 -27.99
N ARG A 240 -8.71 9.20 -27.26
CA ARG A 240 -7.97 9.93 -26.22
C ARG A 240 -6.47 10.00 -26.50
N LYS A 241 -6.11 9.85 -27.78
CA LYS A 241 -4.72 9.78 -28.23
C LYS A 241 -3.92 11.02 -27.83
N LYS A 242 -4.51 12.21 -27.93
CA LYS A 242 -3.82 13.48 -27.60
C LYS A 242 -3.44 13.55 -26.12
N GLU A 243 -4.35 13.14 -25.25
CA GLU A 243 -4.15 13.09 -23.81
C GLU A 243 -3.06 12.07 -23.44
N TRP A 244 -3.05 10.89 -24.07
CA TRP A 244 -2.01 9.88 -23.85
C TRP A 244 -0.63 10.29 -24.38
N ILE A 245 -0.56 10.96 -25.54
CA ILE A 245 0.69 11.57 -26.04
C ILE A 245 1.21 12.60 -25.02
N PHE A 246 0.32 13.46 -24.52
CA PHE A 246 0.69 14.46 -23.53
C PHE A 246 1.26 13.82 -22.25
N ILE A 247 0.58 12.82 -21.68
CA ILE A 247 1.05 12.10 -20.48
C ILE A 247 2.40 11.43 -20.75
N PHE A 248 2.55 10.75 -21.89
CA PHE A 248 3.80 10.11 -22.29
C PHE A 248 4.95 11.13 -22.32
N SER A 249 4.77 12.25 -23.01
CA SER A 249 5.78 13.30 -23.11
C SER A 249 6.15 13.89 -21.75
N ILE A 250 5.17 14.14 -20.87
CA ILE A 250 5.43 14.65 -19.52
C ILE A 250 6.17 13.63 -18.66
N CYS A 251 5.83 12.34 -18.74
CA CYS A 251 6.55 11.30 -17.99
C CYS A 251 8.02 11.18 -18.43
N VAL A 252 8.27 11.19 -19.74
CA VAL A 252 9.63 11.16 -20.31
C VAL A 252 10.39 12.42 -19.90
N PHE A 253 9.79 13.60 -20.06
CA PHE A 253 10.39 14.87 -19.65
C PHE A 253 10.70 14.92 -18.15
N TYR A 254 9.76 14.45 -17.32
CA TYR A 254 9.97 14.38 -15.88
C TYR A 254 11.15 13.47 -15.54
N TYR A 255 11.16 12.24 -16.06
CA TYR A 255 12.18 11.26 -15.69
C TYR A 255 13.59 11.63 -16.17
N PHE A 256 13.73 12.17 -17.39
CA PHE A 256 15.06 12.47 -17.95
C PHE A 256 15.59 13.87 -17.62
N ILE A 257 14.72 14.84 -17.28
CA ILE A 257 15.14 16.23 -17.08
C ILE A 257 14.82 16.70 -15.66
N ILE A 258 13.56 16.61 -15.23
CA ILE A 258 13.14 17.17 -13.95
C ILE A 258 13.68 16.36 -12.77
N PHE A 259 13.55 15.03 -12.81
CA PHE A 259 13.99 14.16 -11.72
C PHE A 259 15.50 14.29 -11.44
N PRO A 260 16.42 14.22 -12.43
CA PRO A 260 17.84 14.44 -12.17
C PRO A 260 18.15 15.81 -11.56
N PHE A 261 17.46 16.85 -12.01
CA PHE A 261 17.59 18.19 -11.45
C PHE A 261 17.12 18.25 -9.99
N LEU A 262 15.93 17.72 -9.69
CA LEU A 262 15.38 17.66 -8.33
C LEU A 262 16.24 16.80 -7.40
N ASN A 263 16.74 15.65 -7.88
CA ASN A 263 17.60 14.77 -7.11
C ASN A 263 18.92 15.46 -6.74
N LYS A 264 19.53 16.19 -7.69
CA LYS A 264 20.73 17.01 -7.41
C LYS A 264 20.46 18.09 -6.36
N LEU A 265 19.28 18.70 -6.38
CA LEU A 265 18.88 19.68 -5.35
C LEU A 265 18.62 19.02 -3.98
N ALA A 266 18.09 17.81 -3.97
CA ALA A 266 17.79 17.10 -2.73
C ALA A 266 19.06 16.66 -1.97
N GLY A 267 20.18 16.53 -2.67
CA GLY A 267 21.49 16.17 -2.11
C GLY A 267 21.85 14.70 -2.34
N ASN A 268 22.89 14.23 -1.67
CA ASN A 268 23.31 12.83 -1.79
C ASN A 268 22.38 11.90 -0.98
N SER A 269 22.00 10.79 -1.60
CA SER A 269 21.18 9.75 -0.97
C SER A 269 21.93 9.03 0.15
N ALA A 270 21.19 8.56 1.15
CA ALA A 270 21.69 7.73 2.24
C ALA A 270 22.02 6.28 1.83
N GLU A 271 21.58 5.81 0.67
CA GLU A 271 21.59 4.38 0.35
C GLU A 271 22.18 4.00 -1.01
N ARG A 272 22.51 2.70 -1.08
CA ARG A 272 22.96 1.93 -2.23
C ARG A 272 22.08 2.16 -3.46
N ASN A 273 22.70 2.28 -4.63
CA ASN A 273 22.01 2.47 -5.89
C ASN A 273 21.04 1.32 -6.15
N TRP A 274 19.87 1.59 -6.71
CA TRP A 274 18.92 0.55 -7.15
C TRP A 274 19.59 -0.53 -8.02
N LYS A 275 20.65 -0.17 -8.77
CA LYS A 275 21.49 -1.10 -9.54
C LYS A 275 21.96 -2.32 -8.72
N ASP A 276 22.15 -2.16 -7.41
CA ASP A 276 22.59 -3.22 -6.51
C ASP A 276 21.53 -4.33 -6.34
N TYR A 277 20.24 -4.04 -6.63
CA TYR A 277 19.13 -5.00 -6.53
C TYR A 277 19.05 -5.99 -7.70
N TRP A 278 19.77 -5.74 -8.80
CA TRP A 278 19.74 -6.57 -10.02
C TRP A 278 21.09 -7.21 -10.35
N GLY A 279 22.06 -7.15 -9.42
CA GLY A 279 23.40 -7.69 -9.58
C GLY A 279 24.22 -6.96 -10.65
N GLN A 280 25.47 -7.39 -10.88
CA GLN A 280 26.39 -6.65 -11.75
C GLN A 280 26.15 -6.86 -13.26
N ASN A 281 25.45 -7.93 -13.69
CA ASN A 281 25.24 -8.20 -15.11
C ASN A 281 23.79 -8.67 -15.44
N PRO A 282 22.94 -7.79 -15.99
CA PRO A 282 21.54 -8.09 -16.31
C PRO A 282 21.37 -9.25 -17.30
N PHE A 283 22.27 -9.39 -18.27
CA PHE A 283 22.17 -10.42 -19.31
C PHE A 283 22.39 -11.82 -18.74
N PHE A 284 23.41 -11.99 -17.90
CA PHE A 284 23.63 -13.26 -17.18
C PHE A 284 22.51 -13.56 -16.19
N SER A 285 21.97 -12.54 -15.50
CA SER A 285 20.81 -12.72 -14.61
C SER A 285 19.59 -13.26 -15.37
N ILE A 286 19.30 -12.74 -16.57
CA ILE A 286 18.21 -13.23 -17.43
C ILE A 286 18.47 -14.66 -17.89
N LEU A 287 19.67 -14.95 -18.41
CA LEU A 287 20.04 -16.29 -18.86
C LEU A 287 19.92 -17.32 -17.73
N ASN A 288 20.47 -17.01 -16.55
CA ASN A 288 20.36 -17.85 -15.37
C ASN A 288 18.90 -18.05 -14.95
N TYR A 289 18.06 -17.01 -15.08
CA TYR A 289 16.64 -17.11 -14.76
C TYR A 289 15.90 -18.07 -15.70
N ILE A 290 16.18 -17.99 -17.01
CA ILE A 290 15.53 -18.83 -18.03
C ILE A 290 16.03 -20.27 -17.97
N GLN A 291 17.31 -20.49 -17.68
CA GLN A 291 17.93 -21.82 -17.59
C GLN A 291 17.54 -22.56 -16.31
N ASN A 292 17.10 -21.85 -15.27
CA ASN A 292 16.70 -22.45 -14.00
C ASN A 292 15.20 -22.83 -14.02
N PRO A 293 14.84 -24.13 -14.02
CA PRO A 293 13.45 -24.56 -14.11
C PRO A 293 12.60 -24.11 -12.92
N GLU A 294 13.18 -23.96 -11.72
CA GLU A 294 12.44 -23.46 -10.56
C GLU A 294 12.02 -22.01 -10.75
N TYR A 295 12.90 -21.16 -11.28
CA TYR A 295 12.61 -19.75 -11.51
C TYR A 295 11.53 -19.57 -12.57
N VAL A 296 11.55 -20.38 -13.63
CA VAL A 296 10.50 -20.43 -14.64
C VAL A 296 9.16 -20.89 -14.05
N LEU A 297 9.15 -21.96 -13.25
CA LEU A 297 7.94 -22.45 -12.57
C LEU A 297 7.36 -21.39 -11.61
N ARG A 298 8.22 -20.70 -10.85
CA ARG A 298 7.80 -19.61 -9.96
C ARG A 298 7.23 -18.41 -10.72
N TYR A 299 7.80 -18.07 -11.88
CA TYR A 299 7.27 -17.00 -12.74
C TYR A 299 5.84 -17.30 -13.19
N TRP A 300 5.62 -18.49 -13.77
CA TRP A 300 4.29 -18.89 -14.24
C TRP A 300 3.29 -19.09 -13.10
N LYS A 301 3.75 -19.60 -11.95
CA LYS A 301 2.97 -19.63 -10.72
C LYS A 301 2.49 -18.23 -10.36
N GLY A 302 3.37 -17.23 -10.40
CA GLY A 302 3.03 -15.84 -10.09
C GLY A 302 2.03 -15.22 -11.06
N ILE A 303 2.18 -15.45 -12.37
CA ILE A 303 1.18 -15.01 -13.38
C ILE A 303 -0.17 -15.68 -13.14
N ARG A 304 -0.17 -17.00 -12.89
CA ARG A 304 -1.38 -17.76 -12.56
C ARG A 304 -2.06 -17.20 -11.32
N ASP A 305 -1.32 -17.00 -10.24
CA ASP A 305 -1.85 -16.54 -8.95
C ASP A 305 -2.41 -15.12 -9.10
N LEU A 306 -1.73 -14.23 -9.83
CA LEU A 306 -2.29 -12.92 -10.16
C LEU A 306 -3.58 -13.05 -10.99
N SER A 307 -3.59 -13.88 -12.03
CA SER A 307 -4.80 -14.07 -12.85
C SER A 307 -5.97 -14.63 -12.05
N LEU A 308 -5.74 -15.60 -11.16
CA LEU A 308 -6.78 -16.15 -10.29
C LEU A 308 -7.35 -15.09 -9.34
N GLU A 309 -6.49 -14.26 -8.74
CA GLU A 309 -6.88 -13.15 -7.87
C GLU A 309 -7.88 -12.21 -8.56
N TRP A 310 -7.63 -11.90 -9.83
CA TRP A 310 -8.43 -11.00 -10.66
C TRP A 310 -9.51 -11.72 -11.47
N GLY A 311 -9.88 -12.96 -11.12
CA GLY A 311 -10.94 -13.69 -11.82
C GLY A 311 -10.68 -13.95 -13.30
N PHE A 312 -9.41 -13.91 -13.71
CA PHE A 312 -8.91 -13.92 -15.10
C PHE A 312 -9.28 -12.69 -15.94
N TRP A 313 -9.81 -11.61 -15.35
CA TRP A 313 -10.19 -10.42 -16.10
C TRP A 313 -8.97 -9.71 -16.68
N ASN A 314 -7.81 -9.83 -16.03
CA ASN A 314 -6.53 -9.33 -16.54
C ASN A 314 -6.15 -9.88 -17.93
N LEU A 315 -6.54 -11.11 -18.25
CA LEU A 315 -6.24 -11.73 -19.55
C LEU A 315 -6.99 -11.07 -20.72
N THR A 316 -7.99 -10.24 -20.45
CA THR A 316 -8.72 -9.46 -21.47
C THR A 316 -8.02 -8.15 -21.84
N GLY A 317 -6.86 -7.86 -21.25
CA GLY A 317 -6.11 -6.62 -21.41
C GLY A 317 -5.60 -6.30 -22.82
N GLY A 318 -5.60 -7.27 -23.74
CA GLY A 318 -5.11 -7.08 -25.10
C GLY A 318 -3.66 -6.56 -25.11
N TRP A 319 -3.38 -5.51 -25.87
CA TRP A 319 -2.03 -4.91 -25.97
C TRP A 319 -1.48 -4.37 -24.65
N ILE A 320 -2.33 -4.06 -23.66
CA ILE A 320 -1.89 -3.62 -22.33
C ILE A 320 -1.11 -4.73 -21.60
N LEU A 321 -1.33 -6.01 -21.95
CA LEU A 321 -0.60 -7.14 -21.37
C LEU A 321 0.89 -7.10 -21.70
N PHE A 322 1.30 -6.53 -22.84
CA PHE A 322 2.71 -6.52 -23.25
C PHE A 322 3.61 -5.71 -22.30
N PRO A 323 3.38 -4.39 -22.08
CA PRO A 323 4.16 -3.62 -21.12
C PRO A 323 3.98 -4.14 -19.68
N PHE A 324 2.80 -4.69 -19.34
CA PHE A 324 2.56 -5.32 -18.06
C PHE A 324 3.48 -6.52 -17.82
N LEU A 325 3.57 -7.46 -18.76
CA LEU A 325 4.42 -8.65 -18.66
C LEU A 325 5.91 -8.28 -18.67
N GLY A 326 6.30 -7.28 -19.48
CA GLY A 326 7.66 -6.75 -19.47
C GLY A 326 8.04 -6.25 -18.07
N LEU A 327 7.20 -5.39 -17.49
CA LEU A 327 7.41 -4.85 -16.14
C LEU A 327 7.43 -5.94 -15.07
N TYR A 328 6.44 -6.85 -15.10
CA TYR A 328 6.36 -7.98 -14.18
C TYR A 328 7.63 -8.85 -14.21
N SER A 329 8.19 -9.06 -15.41
CA SER A 329 9.41 -9.83 -15.60
C SER A 329 10.64 -9.16 -15.00
N VAL A 330 10.76 -7.83 -15.11
CA VAL A 330 11.87 -7.08 -14.50
C VAL A 330 11.87 -7.22 -12.98
N PHE A 331 10.69 -7.16 -12.34
CA PHE A 331 10.58 -7.40 -10.90
C PHE A 331 11.02 -8.81 -10.53
N LYS A 332 10.61 -9.83 -11.31
CA LYS A 332 10.98 -11.22 -11.04
C LYS A 332 12.49 -11.51 -11.10
N LEU A 333 13.27 -10.66 -11.77
CA LEU A 333 14.73 -10.76 -11.82
C LEU A 333 15.45 -10.18 -10.59
N SER A 334 14.73 -9.53 -9.66
CA SER A 334 15.37 -8.94 -8.48
C SER A 334 15.97 -10.01 -7.56
N ILE A 335 17.13 -9.71 -6.98
CA ILE A 335 17.77 -10.56 -5.97
C ILE A 335 17.03 -10.49 -4.62
N HIS A 336 16.28 -9.42 -4.39
CA HIS A 336 15.55 -9.19 -3.15
C HIS A 336 14.17 -9.86 -3.20
N PRO A 337 13.86 -10.78 -2.26
CA PRO A 337 12.60 -11.52 -2.27
C PRO A 337 11.35 -10.62 -2.27
N TRP A 338 11.35 -9.53 -1.51
CA TRP A 338 10.20 -8.63 -1.41
C TRP A 338 9.89 -7.87 -2.71
N VAL A 339 10.93 -7.45 -3.46
CA VAL A 339 10.77 -6.85 -4.80
C VAL A 339 10.34 -7.91 -5.81
N ARG A 340 10.99 -9.07 -5.77
CA ARG A 340 10.71 -10.20 -6.67
C ARG A 340 9.28 -10.70 -6.55
N ASP A 341 8.79 -10.81 -5.33
CA ASP A 341 7.48 -11.37 -5.04
C ASP A 341 6.38 -10.29 -4.96
N LEU A 342 6.74 -9.03 -5.24
CA LEU A 342 5.84 -7.86 -5.25
C LEU A 342 5.08 -7.77 -3.93
N TYR A 343 5.82 -7.99 -2.84
CA TYR A 343 5.28 -8.06 -1.49
C TYR A 343 4.85 -6.69 -1.00
N SER A 344 3.84 -6.63 -0.11
CA SER A 344 3.44 -5.38 0.55
C SER A 344 3.14 -4.25 -0.45
N TYR A 345 3.73 -3.07 -0.27
CA TYR A 345 3.58 -1.92 -1.15
C TYR A 345 4.23 -2.09 -2.53
N TYR A 346 5.18 -3.02 -2.73
CA TYR A 346 5.89 -3.21 -4.01
C TYR A 346 4.99 -3.64 -5.19
N VAL A 347 3.69 -3.90 -4.96
CA VAL A 347 2.69 -4.08 -6.02
C VAL A 347 2.32 -2.77 -6.74
N TYR A 348 2.63 -1.60 -6.17
CA TYR A 348 2.28 -0.28 -6.71
C TYR A 348 2.59 -0.07 -8.21
N PRO A 349 3.69 -0.59 -8.79
CA PRO A 349 4.03 -0.42 -10.21
C PRO A 349 2.98 -1.04 -11.14
N LEU A 350 2.31 -2.10 -10.67
CA LEU A 350 1.32 -2.84 -11.45
C LEU A 350 -0.09 -2.24 -11.33
N ILE A 351 -0.35 -1.42 -10.31
CA ILE A 351 -1.69 -0.89 -10.00
C ILE A 351 -2.35 -0.18 -11.20
N PRO A 352 -1.65 0.69 -11.97
CA PRO A 352 -2.23 1.30 -13.17
C PRO A 352 -2.75 0.28 -14.19
N PHE A 353 -2.02 -0.81 -14.39
CA PHE A 353 -2.40 -1.89 -15.30
C PHE A 353 -3.60 -2.67 -14.76
N LEU A 354 -3.61 -2.99 -13.46
CA LEU A 354 -4.70 -3.74 -12.82
C LEU A 354 -6.04 -2.98 -12.89
N ILE A 355 -6.02 -1.65 -12.69
CA ILE A 355 -7.22 -0.81 -12.84
C ILE A 355 -7.73 -0.83 -14.29
N LEU A 356 -6.83 -0.76 -15.28
CA LEU A 356 -7.22 -0.83 -16.69
C LEU A 356 -7.70 -2.23 -17.10
N PHE A 357 -7.16 -3.29 -16.50
CA PHE A 357 -7.64 -4.66 -16.68
C PHE A 357 -9.06 -4.87 -16.17
N LEU A 358 -9.45 -4.20 -15.08
CA LEU A 358 -10.85 -4.20 -14.66
C LEU A 358 -11.74 -3.52 -15.72
N LYS A 359 -11.29 -2.39 -16.28
CA LYS A 359 -12.02 -1.66 -17.32
C LYS A 359 -12.14 -2.44 -18.63
N THR A 360 -11.07 -3.10 -19.08
CA THR A 360 -11.12 -3.96 -20.27
C THR A 360 -11.93 -5.23 -20.01
N GLY A 361 -11.78 -5.83 -18.83
CA GLY A 361 -12.55 -6.99 -18.38
C GLY A 361 -14.04 -6.73 -18.37
N THR A 362 -14.49 -5.63 -17.74
CA THR A 362 -15.92 -5.28 -17.75
C THR A 362 -16.44 -5.04 -19.16
N SER A 363 -15.69 -4.34 -20.01
CA SER A 363 -16.08 -4.07 -21.39
C SER A 363 -16.17 -5.35 -22.22
N TRP A 364 -15.20 -6.24 -22.09
CA TRP A 364 -15.16 -7.52 -22.80
C TRP A 364 -16.31 -8.43 -22.38
N ILE A 365 -16.54 -8.59 -21.08
CA ILE A 365 -17.65 -9.39 -20.53
C ILE A 365 -18.99 -8.80 -20.96
N GLN A 366 -19.14 -7.46 -20.91
CA GLN A 366 -20.35 -6.80 -21.38
C GLN A 366 -20.59 -7.08 -22.87
N ASN A 367 -19.61 -6.89 -23.73
CA ASN A 367 -19.77 -7.15 -25.16
C ASN A 367 -20.13 -8.63 -25.41
N TYR A 368 -19.52 -9.55 -24.67
CA TYR A 368 -19.80 -10.97 -24.79
C TYR A 368 -21.21 -11.36 -24.30
N ILE A 369 -21.70 -10.78 -23.21
CA ILE A 369 -23.03 -11.11 -22.68
C ILE A 369 -24.14 -10.45 -23.49
N TYR A 370 -23.93 -9.21 -23.94
CA TYR A 370 -24.97 -8.39 -24.58
C TYR A 370 -25.01 -8.55 -26.10
N ASN A 371 -23.87 -8.83 -26.76
CA ASN A 371 -23.76 -8.84 -28.24
C ASN A 371 -23.37 -10.20 -28.85
N SER A 372 -23.02 -11.21 -28.06
CA SER A 372 -22.55 -12.49 -28.61
C SER A 372 -23.67 -13.33 -29.23
N LYS A 373 -23.46 -13.75 -30.49
CA LYS A 373 -24.25 -14.76 -31.19
C LYS A 373 -23.77 -16.21 -30.97
N ARG A 374 -23.04 -16.51 -29.89
CA ARG A 374 -22.50 -17.87 -29.65
C ARG A 374 -23.55 -18.83 -29.08
N LYS A 375 -23.76 -19.96 -29.77
CA LYS A 375 -24.76 -21.02 -29.49
C LYS A 375 -24.87 -21.44 -28.01
N PHE A 376 -23.75 -21.71 -27.33
CA PHE A 376 -23.72 -22.27 -25.97
C PHE A 376 -24.36 -21.38 -24.89
N LEU A 377 -24.44 -20.07 -25.12
CA LEU A 377 -25.01 -19.13 -24.16
C LEU A 377 -26.41 -18.66 -24.53
N TYR A 378 -27.02 -19.12 -25.63
CA TYR A 378 -28.39 -18.69 -25.94
C TYR A 378 -29.42 -19.20 -24.93
N THR A 379 -29.13 -20.34 -24.28
CA THR A 379 -30.03 -21.00 -23.33
C THR A 379 -30.20 -20.23 -22.02
N PHE A 380 -29.25 -19.36 -21.65
CA PHE A 380 -29.30 -18.59 -20.41
C PHE A 380 -29.74 -17.15 -20.66
N SER A 381 -30.58 -16.62 -19.76
CA SER A 381 -30.90 -15.20 -19.74
C SER A 381 -29.67 -14.34 -19.43
N LYS A 382 -29.70 -13.04 -19.76
CA LYS A 382 -28.58 -12.12 -19.49
C LYS A 382 -28.20 -12.09 -18.00
N ASP A 383 -29.19 -12.10 -17.12
CA ASP A 383 -29.00 -12.12 -15.67
C ASP A 383 -28.33 -13.42 -15.21
N GLN A 384 -28.72 -14.57 -15.75
CA GLN A 384 -28.08 -15.86 -15.44
C GLN A 384 -26.62 -15.92 -15.89
N LYS A 385 -26.31 -15.39 -17.08
CA LYS A 385 -24.92 -15.31 -17.57
C LYS A 385 -24.04 -14.47 -16.66
N LEU A 386 -24.54 -13.30 -16.26
CA LEU A 386 -23.81 -12.41 -15.35
C LEU A 386 -23.59 -13.08 -13.98
N LEU A 387 -24.62 -13.74 -13.44
CA LEU A 387 -24.50 -14.47 -12.18
C LEU A 387 -23.43 -15.57 -12.25
N LEU A 388 -23.43 -16.36 -13.34
CA LEU A 388 -22.42 -17.40 -13.56
C LEU A 388 -21.01 -16.81 -13.65
N VAL A 389 -20.83 -15.72 -14.40
CA VAL A 389 -19.54 -15.02 -14.49
C VAL A 389 -19.08 -14.53 -13.11
N PHE A 390 -19.98 -13.96 -12.31
CA PHE A 390 -19.64 -13.49 -10.97
C PHE A 390 -19.27 -14.64 -10.04
N MET A 391 -20.03 -15.74 -10.05
CA MET A 391 -19.72 -16.93 -9.28
C MET A 391 -18.34 -17.50 -9.65
N ILE A 392 -18.02 -17.63 -10.94
CA ILE A 392 -16.70 -18.12 -11.37
C ILE A 392 -15.60 -17.15 -10.94
N THR A 393 -15.78 -15.85 -11.21
CA THR A 393 -14.82 -14.78 -10.87
C THR A 393 -14.47 -14.80 -9.39
N PHE A 394 -15.48 -14.82 -8.51
CA PHE A 394 -15.24 -14.82 -7.07
C PHE A 394 -14.77 -16.19 -6.55
N SER A 395 -15.21 -17.31 -7.13
CA SER A 395 -14.72 -18.64 -6.71
C SER A 395 -13.21 -18.77 -6.90
N VAL A 396 -12.68 -18.34 -8.06
CA VAL A 396 -11.24 -18.41 -8.33
C VAL A 396 -10.45 -17.38 -7.53
N SER A 397 -11.03 -16.19 -7.31
CA SER A 397 -10.43 -15.15 -6.47
C SER A 397 -10.31 -15.60 -5.02
N ILE A 398 -11.38 -16.17 -4.44
CA ILE A 398 -11.38 -16.76 -3.09
C ILE A 398 -10.38 -17.90 -3.01
N TYR A 399 -10.35 -18.80 -4.01
CA TYR A 399 -9.39 -19.90 -4.03
C TYR A 399 -7.95 -19.40 -3.96
N ARG A 400 -7.59 -18.37 -4.74
CA ARG A 400 -6.26 -17.78 -4.65
C ARG A 400 -6.03 -17.11 -3.31
N ASN A 401 -6.98 -16.28 -2.84
CA ASN A 401 -6.86 -15.58 -1.57
C ASN A 401 -6.74 -16.57 -0.40
N SER A 402 -7.30 -17.78 -0.50
CA SER A 402 -7.17 -18.82 0.51
C SER A 402 -5.76 -19.41 0.66
N LYS A 403 -4.92 -19.20 -0.34
CA LYS A 403 -3.50 -19.60 -0.31
C LYS A 403 -2.59 -18.51 0.21
N GLU A 404 -3.16 -17.33 0.49
CA GLU A 404 -2.42 -16.22 1.03
C GLU A 404 -2.09 -16.50 2.50
N THR A 405 -0.81 -16.51 2.83
CA THR A 405 -0.32 -16.90 4.16
C THR A 405 -0.03 -15.72 5.06
N GLU A 406 0.06 -14.53 4.48
CA GLU A 406 0.49 -13.32 5.17
C GLU A 406 -0.68 -12.53 5.75
N TYR A 407 -1.94 -12.95 5.50
CA TYR A 407 -3.14 -12.20 5.88
C TYR A 407 -4.26 -13.04 6.52
N PRO A 408 -4.98 -12.48 7.53
CA PRO A 408 -4.73 -11.17 8.15
C PRO A 408 -3.42 -11.18 8.96
N ILE A 409 -2.78 -10.02 9.08
CA ILE A 409 -1.60 -9.89 9.95
C ILE A 409 -2.08 -10.03 11.39
N VAL A 410 -1.62 -11.07 12.07
CA VAL A 410 -1.98 -11.31 13.47
C VAL A 410 -1.06 -10.47 14.35
N PHE A 411 -1.67 -9.59 15.11
CA PHE A 411 -0.98 -8.76 16.08
C PHE A 411 -1.26 -9.26 17.51
N GLU A 412 -0.32 -9.00 18.41
CA GLU A 412 -0.44 -9.29 19.84
C GLU A 412 -0.43 -7.98 20.64
N PRO A 413 -1.60 -7.35 20.86
CA PRO A 413 -1.69 -6.11 21.62
C PRO A 413 -1.16 -6.27 23.04
N LYS A 414 -0.41 -5.26 23.50
CA LYS A 414 0.21 -5.24 24.83
C LYS A 414 -0.32 -4.05 25.64
N PRO A 415 -1.62 -4.04 26.03
CA PRO A 415 -2.27 -2.87 26.62
C PRO A 415 -1.57 -2.37 27.88
N ASN A 416 -1.13 -3.28 28.75
CA ASN A 416 -0.41 -2.92 29.98
C ASN A 416 0.91 -2.20 29.68
N GLN A 417 1.68 -2.69 28.71
CA GLN A 417 2.93 -2.04 28.28
C GLN A 417 2.66 -0.68 27.64
N VAL A 418 1.59 -0.57 26.84
CA VAL A 418 1.19 0.70 26.22
C VAL A 418 0.79 1.73 27.29
N GLU A 419 0.03 1.34 28.32
CA GLU A 419 -0.32 2.23 29.43
C GLU A 419 0.89 2.64 30.27
N GLU A 420 1.79 1.69 30.53
CA GLU A 420 3.09 1.94 31.19
C GLU A 420 3.89 2.99 30.41
N LEU A 421 4.05 2.79 29.09
CA LEU A 421 4.73 3.71 28.19
C LEU A 421 4.09 5.10 28.18
N LYS A 422 2.76 5.16 28.04
CA LYS A 422 2.01 6.44 28.06
C LYS A 422 2.16 7.18 29.37
N THR A 423 2.30 6.48 30.48
CA THR A 423 2.52 7.09 31.80
C THR A 423 3.92 7.70 31.89
N ILE A 424 4.95 7.00 31.43
CA ILE A 424 6.33 7.49 31.39
C ILE A 424 6.45 8.73 30.49
N LEU A 425 5.83 8.70 29.31
CA LEU A 425 5.90 9.78 28.32
C LEU A 425 5.38 11.13 28.84
N LYS A 426 4.48 11.15 29.83
CA LYS A 426 3.97 12.39 30.46
C LYS A 426 5.07 13.23 31.13
N GLN A 427 6.21 12.63 31.45
CA GLN A 427 7.34 13.32 32.09
C GLN A 427 8.25 14.04 31.10
N ILE A 428 8.13 13.75 29.80
CA ILE A 428 8.92 14.42 28.77
C ILE A 428 8.27 15.78 28.49
N PRO A 429 8.98 16.90 28.70
CA PRO A 429 8.44 18.22 28.39
C PRO A 429 8.23 18.39 26.89
N SER A 430 7.27 19.23 26.51
CA SER A 430 7.09 19.63 25.11
C SER A 430 8.36 20.29 24.56
N ASN A 431 8.63 20.11 23.26
CA ASN A 431 9.82 20.62 22.55
C ASN A 431 11.17 20.02 22.99
N GLY A 432 11.19 19.07 23.94
CA GLY A 432 12.38 18.30 24.27
C GLY A 432 12.83 17.40 23.10
N SER A 433 14.14 17.18 23.01
CA SER A 433 14.73 16.22 22.05
C SER A 433 14.82 14.83 22.68
N VAL A 434 14.33 13.81 21.98
CA VAL A 434 14.16 12.46 22.51
C VAL A 434 14.89 11.44 21.64
N SER A 435 15.82 10.69 22.22
CA SER A 435 16.34 9.45 21.66
C SER A 435 15.37 8.32 21.98
N ALA A 436 14.82 7.64 20.98
CA ALA A 436 13.87 6.54 21.19
C ALA A 436 14.05 5.38 20.21
N GLY A 437 13.65 4.17 20.62
CA GLY A 437 13.54 3.04 19.68
C GLY A 437 12.45 3.29 18.64
N PHE A 438 12.61 2.73 17.43
CA PHE A 438 11.67 2.92 16.30
C PHE A 438 10.22 2.61 16.67
N HIS A 439 10.01 1.57 17.47
CA HIS A 439 8.70 1.09 17.92
C HIS A 439 8.03 1.99 18.98
N LEU A 440 8.82 2.79 19.70
CA LEU A 440 8.32 3.73 20.72
C LEU A 440 8.02 5.11 20.14
N SER A 441 8.70 5.46 19.05
CA SER A 441 8.57 6.77 18.39
C SER A 441 7.15 7.19 17.96
N PRO A 442 6.21 6.30 17.58
CA PRO A 442 4.83 6.68 17.31
C PRO A 442 4.12 7.33 18.51
N PHE A 443 4.47 6.91 19.72
CA PHE A 443 3.82 7.38 20.97
C PHE A 443 4.33 8.75 21.43
N ILE A 444 5.52 9.15 20.97
CA ILE A 444 6.09 10.43 21.37
C ILE A 444 5.31 11.55 20.68
N SER A 445 5.02 12.62 21.42
CA SER A 445 4.31 13.79 20.89
C SER A 445 4.97 14.36 19.63
N LEU A 446 4.15 14.91 18.73
CA LEU A 446 4.62 15.61 17.53
C LEU A 446 5.34 16.92 17.83
N LYS A 447 5.17 17.47 19.04
CA LYS A 447 5.90 18.66 19.51
C LYS A 447 7.35 18.33 19.89
N ASN A 448 7.70 17.06 20.02
CA ASN A 448 9.05 16.62 20.37
C ASN A 448 9.82 16.21 19.11
N SER A 449 11.10 16.57 19.06
CA SER A 449 12.01 16.04 18.05
C SER A 449 12.44 14.64 18.49
N VAL A 450 12.36 13.67 17.59
CA VAL A 450 12.63 12.26 17.89
C VAL A 450 13.76 11.75 17.02
N TYR A 451 14.75 11.16 17.67
CA TYR A 451 15.96 10.63 17.06
C TYR A 451 16.00 9.13 17.34
N PRO A 452 16.01 8.26 16.32
CA PRO A 452 16.06 6.84 16.55
C PRO A 452 17.38 6.45 17.19
N ILE A 453 17.30 5.62 18.23
CA ILE A 453 18.48 5.05 18.88
C ILE A 453 19.20 4.14 17.89
N ARG A 454 20.51 4.35 17.75
CA ARG A 454 21.45 3.49 17.00
C ARG A 454 22.71 3.33 17.82
N GLU A 455 23.43 2.22 17.59
CA GLU A 455 24.63 1.86 18.36
C GLU A 455 25.65 3.01 18.43
N ASN A 456 25.82 3.77 17.34
CA ASN A 456 26.84 4.80 17.17
C ASN A 456 26.36 6.26 17.32
N ARG A 457 25.08 6.52 17.64
CA ARG A 457 24.55 7.90 17.72
C ARG A 457 24.56 8.47 19.12
N GLU A 458 24.87 9.75 19.28
CA GLU A 458 24.85 10.42 20.58
C GLU A 458 23.44 10.48 21.20
N TRP A 459 23.38 10.46 22.53
CA TRP A 459 22.12 10.64 23.25
C TRP A 459 21.63 12.08 23.12
N LYS A 460 20.32 12.23 22.96
CA LYS A 460 19.63 13.52 23.08
C LYS A 460 19.26 13.78 24.53
N GLU A 461 18.57 14.91 24.78
CA GLU A 461 18.26 15.35 26.13
C GLU A 461 17.52 14.26 26.93
N TRP A 462 16.52 13.65 26.31
CA TRP A 462 15.72 12.57 26.88
C TRP A 462 15.99 11.27 26.13
N ILE A 463 16.07 10.16 26.86
CA ILE A 463 16.31 8.84 26.29
C ILE A 463 15.21 7.92 26.77
N LEU A 464 14.46 7.39 25.81
CA LEU A 464 13.37 6.45 26.03
C LEU A 464 13.76 5.09 25.44
N ILE A 465 13.83 4.08 26.30
CA ILE A 465 14.21 2.73 25.90
C ILE A 465 13.15 1.71 26.25
N ASP A 466 13.09 0.69 25.42
CA ASP A 466 12.53 -0.61 25.78
C ASP A 466 13.67 -1.49 26.26
N ARG A 467 13.48 -2.13 27.41
CA ARG A 467 14.52 -2.93 28.08
C ARG A 467 14.61 -4.36 27.55
N ARG A 468 13.66 -4.80 26.73
CA ARG A 468 13.55 -6.19 26.25
C ARG A 468 13.40 -6.31 24.73
N TYR A 469 13.35 -5.19 24.00
CA TYR A 469 13.12 -5.20 22.56
C TYR A 469 14.37 -5.57 21.75
N ASN A 470 14.23 -6.55 20.87
CA ASN A 470 15.25 -6.84 19.87
C ASN A 470 14.59 -6.79 18.49
N SER A 471 15.15 -6.00 17.59
CA SER A 471 14.76 -5.92 16.19
C SER A 471 15.99 -5.90 15.29
N PRO A 472 15.82 -5.98 13.96
CA PRO A 472 16.92 -5.80 13.01
C PRO A 472 17.64 -4.45 13.15
N TYR A 473 16.99 -3.46 13.77
CA TYR A 473 17.49 -2.09 13.90
C TYR A 473 18.04 -1.77 15.29
N LEU A 474 17.68 -2.53 16.32
CA LEU A 474 17.98 -2.21 17.71
C LEU A 474 18.14 -3.49 18.55
N SER A 475 19.28 -3.63 19.22
CA SER A 475 19.47 -4.62 20.27
C SER A 475 19.37 -3.95 21.64
N SER A 476 18.31 -4.25 22.42
CA SER A 476 18.18 -3.67 23.77
C SER A 476 19.36 -4.04 24.66
N GLU A 477 19.95 -5.23 24.51
CA GLU A 477 21.12 -5.65 25.30
C GLU A 477 22.31 -4.71 25.09
N LYS A 478 22.77 -4.53 23.84
CA LYS A 478 23.88 -3.61 23.52
C LYS A 478 23.58 -2.17 23.91
N ILE A 479 22.33 -1.74 23.76
CA ILE A 479 21.91 -0.38 24.12
C ILE A 479 21.92 -0.20 25.64
N LEU A 480 21.49 -1.20 26.40
CA LEU A 480 21.54 -1.19 27.85
C LEU A 480 22.97 -1.18 28.36
N GLU A 481 23.88 -1.97 27.78
CA GLU A 481 25.33 -1.94 28.12
C GLU A 481 25.90 -0.52 27.96
N ARG A 482 25.60 0.13 26.84
CA ARG A 482 26.03 1.51 26.59
C ARG A 482 25.42 2.49 27.58
N ILE A 483 24.14 2.33 27.92
CA ILE A 483 23.46 3.17 28.89
C ILE A 483 24.06 2.98 30.28
N ASP A 484 24.32 1.75 30.71
CA ASP A 484 24.89 1.45 32.02
C ASP A 484 26.29 2.05 32.15
N SER A 485 27.11 1.94 31.11
CA SER A 485 28.40 2.65 31.04
C SER A 485 28.25 4.17 31.17
N ASP A 486 27.32 4.77 30.42
CA ASP A 486 27.09 6.23 30.44
C ASP A 486 26.46 6.71 31.77
N VAL A 487 25.72 5.86 32.49
CA VAL A 487 25.20 6.14 33.83
C VAL A 487 26.32 6.05 34.87
N GLN A 488 27.21 5.05 34.78
CA GLN A 488 28.34 4.89 35.71
C GLN A 488 29.29 6.09 35.69
N ILE A 489 29.54 6.67 34.51
CA ILE A 489 30.37 7.88 34.36
C ILE A 489 29.60 9.18 34.61
N GLY A 490 28.34 9.10 35.05
CA GLY A 490 27.50 10.25 35.39
C GLY A 490 27.02 11.09 34.21
N LYS A 491 27.12 10.60 32.97
CA LYS A 491 26.65 11.28 31.76
C LYS A 491 25.13 11.21 31.63
N LEU A 492 24.54 10.07 32.00
CA LEU A 492 23.09 9.86 32.04
C LEU A 492 22.60 9.70 33.48
N ARG A 493 21.34 10.09 33.71
CA ARG A 493 20.62 9.79 34.96
C ARG A 493 19.28 9.14 34.67
N TRP A 494 18.93 8.14 35.47
CA TRP A 494 17.60 7.55 35.46
C TRP A 494 16.58 8.55 36.04
N ILE A 495 15.50 8.78 35.29
CA ILE A 495 14.35 9.55 35.74
C ILE A 495 13.27 8.60 36.23
N GLN A 496 12.98 7.57 35.44
CA GLN A 496 12.07 6.50 35.81
C GLN A 496 12.53 5.18 35.19
N LYS A 497 12.38 4.10 35.95
CA LYS A 497 12.59 2.74 35.48
C LYS A 497 11.37 1.92 35.84
N THR A 498 10.80 1.26 34.86
CA THR A 498 9.65 0.36 35.03
C THR A 498 10.06 -1.06 34.63
N GLU A 499 9.11 -1.99 34.59
CA GLU A 499 9.42 -3.37 34.19
C GLU A 499 9.96 -3.41 32.75
N HIS A 500 9.26 -2.76 31.83
CA HIS A 500 9.53 -2.85 30.39
C HIS A 500 10.32 -1.66 29.86
N PHE A 501 10.14 -0.47 30.42
CA PHE A 501 10.68 0.76 29.85
C PHE A 501 11.63 1.50 30.78
N GLY A 502 12.40 2.38 30.17
CA GLY A 502 13.34 3.25 30.84
C GLY A 502 13.25 4.67 30.31
N LEU A 503 13.18 5.64 31.22
CA LEU A 503 13.33 7.06 30.90
C LEU A 503 14.58 7.60 31.59
N LEU A 504 15.50 8.12 30.78
CA LEU A 504 16.72 8.76 31.24
C LEU A 504 16.81 10.19 30.72
N ARG A 505 17.66 10.97 31.37
CA ARG A 505 18.00 12.33 30.95
C ARG A 505 19.52 12.51 30.90
N LEU A 506 19.99 13.24 29.90
CA LEU A 506 21.38 13.69 29.81
C LEU A 506 21.68 14.71 30.92
N ASN A 507 22.80 14.55 31.63
CA ASN A 507 23.23 15.51 32.63
C ASN A 507 23.84 16.75 31.96
N SER A 508 23.36 17.94 32.31
CA SER A 508 23.74 19.23 31.71
C SER A 508 25.21 19.66 31.92
N GLY A 509 26.03 18.84 32.58
CA GLY A 509 27.46 19.08 32.79
C GLY A 509 28.40 18.19 31.96
N ALA A 510 27.88 17.19 31.25
CA ALA A 510 28.69 16.30 30.42
C ALA A 510 28.90 16.93 29.03
N LYS A 511 30.08 17.53 28.81
CA LYS A 511 30.49 17.97 27.46
C LYS A 511 30.49 16.77 26.52
N THR A 512 29.77 16.87 25.41
CA THR A 512 29.97 16.00 24.25
C THR A 512 31.39 16.23 23.75
N SER A 513 32.23 15.20 23.81
CA SER A 513 33.54 15.23 23.15
C SER A 513 33.28 15.26 21.64
N LYS A 514 33.62 16.37 21.00
CA LYS A 514 33.54 16.55 19.55
C LYS A 514 34.33 15.51 18.78
#